data_AF-A0A7S4PM05-F1
#
_entry.id   AF-A0A7S4PM05-F1
#
_cell.length_a   1.000
_cell.length_b   1.000
_cell.length_c   1.000
_cell.angle_alpha   90.00
_cell.angle_beta   90.00
_cell.angle_gamma   90.00
#
_symmetry.space_group_name_H-M   'P 1'
#
loop_
_entity.id
_entity.type
_entity.pdbx_description
1 polymer ?
#
loop_
_entity_poly.entity_id
_entity_poly.type
_entity_poly.pdbx_seq_one_letter_code
_entity_poly.pdbx_strand_id
1 'polypeptide(L)'
;MSMNMLRGKKRQVLQKIFHIGSTYYPESMWKIYLVNSPLIFRAIWAIIKPWLHPVTLSKIQIIGSAKEAIKKMNEEGIPIEAIPDWMGGKHPGVSTHDYISQIIERRRGFRVL
;
A
#
# COMPACT_ATOMS: atom_id res chain seq x y z
N MET A 1 -20.90 -5.34 11.86
CA MET A 1 -19.93 -4.65 10.97
C MET A 1 -20.72 -3.70 10.09
N SER A 2 -20.51 -2.39 10.22
CA SER A 2 -21.45 -1.37 9.72
C SER A 2 -21.52 -1.35 8.18
N MET A 3 -22.73 -1.57 7.64
CA MET A 3 -23.11 -1.48 6.22
C MET A 3 -22.96 -0.07 5.61
N ASN A 4 -22.33 0.87 6.33
CA ASN A 4 -22.21 2.29 5.97
C ASN A 4 -20.96 2.65 5.14
N MET A 5 -20.08 1.70 4.81
CA MET A 5 -18.89 1.97 4.00
C MET A 5 -19.24 2.18 2.51
N LEU A 6 -20.39 1.67 2.06
CA LEU A 6 -20.79 1.62 0.64
C LEU A 6 -21.84 2.67 0.23
N ARG A 7 -22.33 3.52 1.15
CA ARG A 7 -23.35 4.54 0.81
C ARG A 7 -22.74 5.84 0.29
N GLY A 8 -23.18 6.23 -0.91
CA GLY A 8 -23.15 7.59 -1.47
C GLY A 8 -21.76 8.21 -1.64
N LYS A 9 -21.36 9.06 -0.67
CA LYS A 9 -20.18 9.93 -0.79
C LYS A 9 -18.86 9.17 -0.63
N LYS A 10 -18.79 8.19 0.27
CA LYS A 10 -17.54 7.43 0.53
C LYS A 10 -17.14 6.55 -0.65
N ARG A 11 -18.12 5.90 -1.29
CA ARG A 11 -17.93 5.16 -2.53
C ARG A 11 -17.39 6.04 -3.66
N GLN A 12 -17.94 7.24 -3.83
CA GLN A 12 -17.47 8.19 -4.84
C GLN A 12 -16.01 8.62 -4.59
N VAL A 13 -15.62 8.84 -3.33
CA VAL A 13 -14.22 9.14 -2.99
C VAL A 13 -13.31 7.98 -3.36
N LEU A 14 -13.66 6.75 -2.98
CA LEU A 14 -12.91 5.55 -3.37
C LEU A 14 -12.77 5.41 -4.89
N GLN A 15 -13.86 5.59 -5.63
CA GLN A 15 -13.84 5.54 -7.10
C GLN A 15 -12.94 6.62 -7.70
N LYS A 16 -12.98 7.86 -7.17
CA LYS A 16 -12.10 8.95 -7.63
C LYS A 16 -10.64 8.65 -7.37
N ILE A 17 -10.29 8.11 -6.21
CA ILE A 17 -8.90 7.74 -5.87
C ILE A 17 -8.37 6.71 -6.89
N PHE A 18 -9.12 5.64 -7.13
CA PHE A 18 -8.72 4.63 -8.12
C PHE A 18 -8.66 5.18 -9.54
N HIS A 19 -9.60 6.08 -9.90
CA HIS A 19 -9.62 6.71 -11.21
C HIS A 19 -8.39 7.59 -11.43
N ILE A 20 -8.01 8.43 -10.47
CA ILE A 20 -6.82 9.29 -10.55
C ILE A 20 -5.56 8.44 -10.68
N GLY A 21 -5.40 7.43 -9.80
CA GLY A 21 -4.22 6.56 -9.84
C GLY A 21 -4.10 5.80 -11.17
N SER A 22 -5.20 5.32 -11.73
CA SER A 22 -5.18 4.58 -13.00
C SER A 22 -5.01 5.49 -14.22
N THR A 23 -5.47 6.74 -14.16
CA THR A 23 -5.46 7.66 -15.31
C THR A 23 -4.15 8.43 -15.43
N TYR A 24 -3.61 8.93 -14.31
CA TYR A 24 -2.45 9.82 -14.32
C TYR A 24 -1.13 9.12 -13.96
N TYR A 25 -1.20 7.99 -13.25
CA TYR A 25 -0.02 7.20 -12.90
C TYR A 25 -0.17 5.73 -13.33
N PRO A 26 -0.54 5.48 -14.61
CA PRO A 26 -0.58 4.12 -15.11
C PRO A 26 0.82 3.50 -14.95
N GLU A 27 0.84 2.21 -14.59
CA GLU A 27 2.07 1.41 -14.49
C GLU A 27 3.10 1.81 -13.42
N SER A 28 2.93 2.93 -12.72
CA SER A 28 3.85 3.36 -11.64
C SER A 28 3.82 2.45 -10.41
N MET A 29 2.76 1.67 -10.25
CA MET A 29 2.57 0.72 -9.16
C MET A 29 2.98 -0.68 -9.60
N TRP A 30 3.95 -1.29 -8.92
CA TRP A 30 4.39 -2.65 -9.20
C TRP A 30 3.56 -3.71 -8.45
N LYS A 31 3.44 -3.59 -7.12
CA LYS A 31 2.70 -4.52 -6.25
C LYS A 31 2.06 -3.79 -5.07
N ILE A 32 0.96 -4.33 -4.56
CA ILE A 32 0.36 -3.97 -3.28
C ILE A 32 0.25 -5.24 -2.45
N TYR A 33 0.82 -5.23 -1.24
CA TYR A 33 0.63 -6.29 -0.26
C TYR A 33 -0.25 -5.78 0.87
N LEU A 34 -1.39 -6.43 1.07
CA LEU A 34 -2.21 -6.25 2.24
C LEU A 34 -1.91 -7.38 3.23
N VAL A 35 -1.17 -7.04 4.28
CA VAL A 35 -0.64 -7.97 5.28
C VAL A 35 -1.56 -8.01 6.50
N ASN A 36 -1.59 -9.15 7.21
CA ASN A 36 -2.45 -9.38 8.38
C ASN A 36 -3.94 -9.19 8.07
N SER A 37 -4.36 -9.57 6.86
CA SER A 37 -5.73 -9.37 6.41
C SER A 37 -6.68 -10.42 7.04
N PRO A 38 -7.59 -10.03 7.95
CA PRO A 38 -8.53 -10.96 8.57
C PRO A 38 -9.55 -11.49 7.55
N LEU A 39 -10.20 -12.62 7.86
CA LEU A 39 -11.17 -13.28 6.95
C LEU A 39 -12.29 -12.35 6.47
N ILE A 40 -12.73 -11.41 7.31
CA ILE A 40 -13.75 -10.41 6.95
C ILE A 40 -13.33 -9.51 5.79
N PHE A 41 -12.03 -9.32 5.59
CA PHE A 41 -11.51 -8.56 4.46
C PHE A 41 -11.78 -9.27 3.13
N ARG A 42 -11.91 -10.61 3.10
CA ARG A 42 -12.31 -11.34 1.89
C ARG A 42 -13.67 -10.88 1.37
N ALA A 43 -14.61 -10.60 2.27
CA ALA A 43 -15.93 -10.08 1.92
C ALA A 43 -15.85 -8.65 1.35
N ILE A 44 -15.07 -7.78 1.99
CA ILE A 44 -14.81 -6.41 1.49
C ILE A 44 -14.15 -6.47 0.11
N TRP A 45 -13.17 -7.34 -0.06
CA TRP A 45 -12.45 -7.51 -1.32
C TRP A 45 -13.35 -7.99 -2.46
N ALA A 46 -14.30 -8.91 -2.18
CA ALA A 46 -15.29 -9.34 -3.16
C ALA A 46 -16.16 -8.20 -3.68
N ILE A 47 -16.42 -7.18 -2.86
CA ILE A 47 -17.20 -5.99 -3.23
C ILE A 47 -16.36 -5.01 -4.06
N ILE A 48 -15.06 -4.90 -3.78
CA ILE A 48 -14.15 -3.95 -4.45
C ILE A 48 -13.67 -4.48 -5.81
N LYS A 49 -13.43 -5.79 -5.93
CA LYS A 49 -12.89 -6.44 -7.14
C LYS A 49 -13.55 -5.99 -8.45
N PRO A 50 -14.89 -5.92 -8.58
CA PRO A 50 -15.55 -5.57 -9.84
C PRO A 50 -15.26 -4.15 -10.34
N TRP A 51 -14.72 -3.27 -9.49
CA TRP A 51 -14.42 -1.88 -9.85
C TRP A 51 -12.98 -1.65 -10.27
N LEU A 52 -12.12 -2.67 -10.13
CA LEU A 52 -10.70 -2.57 -10.43
C LEU A 52 -10.39 -3.17 -11.80
N HIS A 53 -9.55 -2.48 -12.56
CA HIS A 53 -9.03 -3.00 -13.82
C HIS A 53 -8.23 -4.29 -13.59
N PRO A 54 -8.24 -5.28 -14.50
CA PRO A 54 -7.51 -6.55 -14.33
C PRO A 54 -6.02 -6.38 -14.02
N VAL A 55 -5.37 -5.38 -14.61
CA VAL A 55 -3.97 -5.03 -14.34
C VAL A 55 -3.75 -4.56 -12.89
N THR A 56 -4.73 -3.87 -12.29
CA THR A 56 -4.66 -3.46 -10.88
C THR A 56 -4.91 -4.66 -9.96
N LEU A 57 -5.82 -5.56 -10.36
CA LEU A 57 -6.11 -6.78 -9.61
C LEU A 57 -4.90 -7.72 -9.53
N SER A 58 -4.14 -7.89 -10.61
CA SER A 58 -2.96 -8.76 -10.62
C SER A 58 -1.83 -8.27 -9.70
N LYS A 59 -1.81 -6.97 -9.41
CA LYS A 59 -0.81 -6.33 -8.53
C LYS A 59 -1.12 -6.49 -7.05
N ILE A 60 -2.36 -6.81 -6.67
CA ILE A 60 -2.81 -6.84 -5.28
C ILE A 60 -2.71 -8.25 -4.69
N GLN A 61 -1.97 -8.37 -3.59
CA GLN A 61 -1.75 -9.60 -2.83
C GLN A 61 -2.33 -9.44 -1.42
N ILE A 62 -3.31 -10.26 -1.08
CA ILE A 62 -3.95 -10.25 0.25
C ILE A 62 -3.45 -11.44 1.04
N ILE A 63 -2.79 -11.17 2.16
CA ILE A 63 -2.01 -12.15 2.90
C ILE A 63 -2.47 -12.14 4.36
N GLY A 64 -2.74 -13.33 4.90
CA GLY A 64 -3.32 -13.48 6.24
C GLY A 64 -2.31 -13.29 7.37
N SER A 65 -1.01 -13.49 7.11
CA SER A 65 0.04 -13.39 8.12
C SER A 65 1.26 -12.61 7.62
N ALA A 66 1.91 -11.88 8.52
CA ALA A 66 3.16 -11.16 8.25
C ALA A 66 4.29 -12.09 7.77
N LYS A 67 4.41 -13.29 8.35
CA LYS A 67 5.41 -14.30 7.97
C LYS A 67 5.27 -14.73 6.51
N GLU A 68 4.04 -14.99 6.07
CA GLU A 68 3.76 -15.34 4.67
C GLU A 68 4.02 -14.15 3.74
N ALA A 69 3.73 -12.92 4.19
CA ALA A 69 3.98 -11.72 3.41
C ALA A 69 5.46 -11.49 3.18
N ILE A 70 6.29 -11.60 4.21
CA ILE A 70 7.75 -11.48 4.09
C ILE A 70 8.30 -12.56 3.18
N LYS A 71 7.85 -13.82 3.33
CA LYS A 71 8.26 -14.90 2.45
C LYS A 71 8.00 -14.56 0.99
N LYS A 72 6.79 -14.07 0.68
CA LYS A 72 6.39 -13.69 -0.68
C LYS A 72 7.14 -12.48 -1.22
N MET A 73 7.34 -11.46 -0.38
CA MET A 73 8.15 -10.28 -0.73
C MET A 73 9.58 -10.68 -1.07
N ASN A 74 10.17 -11.60 -0.29
CA ASN A 74 11.50 -12.13 -0.54
C ASN A 74 11.58 -12.96 -1.84
N GLU A 75 10.58 -13.81 -2.12
CA GLU A 75 10.46 -14.53 -3.40
C GLU A 75 10.35 -13.56 -4.59
N GLU A 76 9.76 -12.38 -4.40
CA GLU A 76 9.65 -11.32 -5.40
C GLU A 76 10.86 -10.34 -5.37
N GLY A 77 11.92 -10.64 -4.60
CA GLY A 77 13.19 -9.90 -4.61
C GLY A 77 13.30 -8.71 -3.64
N ILE A 78 12.34 -8.54 -2.72
CA ILE A 78 12.43 -7.53 -1.67
C ILE A 78 13.20 -8.12 -0.48
N PRO A 79 14.40 -7.59 -0.13
CA PRO A 79 15.18 -8.08 0.99
C PRO A 79 14.50 -7.75 2.33
N ILE A 80 14.70 -8.60 3.33
CA ILE A 80 14.11 -8.42 4.67
C ILE A 80 14.63 -7.15 5.37
N GLU A 81 15.82 -6.70 4.99
CA GLU A 81 16.46 -5.46 5.43
C GLU A 81 15.74 -4.20 4.92
N ALA A 82 14.92 -4.30 3.89
CA ALA A 82 14.07 -3.21 3.40
C ALA A 82 12.68 -3.17 4.07
N ILE A 83 12.33 -4.21 4.82
CA ILE A 83 11.02 -4.36 5.46
C ILE A 83 11.12 -3.90 6.92
N PRO A 84 10.18 -3.09 7.44
CA PRO A 84 10.18 -2.67 8.83
C PRO A 84 10.10 -3.83 9.83
N ASP A 85 10.80 -3.68 10.95
CA ASP A 85 10.84 -4.62 12.08
C ASP A 85 9.45 -4.97 12.63
N TRP A 86 8.56 -3.99 12.76
CA TRP A 86 7.18 -4.17 13.23
C TRP A 86 6.31 -4.98 12.26
N MET A 87 6.76 -5.17 11.00
CA MET A 87 6.14 -6.06 10.02
C MET A 87 6.83 -7.44 9.98
N GLY A 88 7.85 -7.66 10.82
CA GLY A 88 8.69 -8.87 10.87
C GLY A 88 9.97 -8.80 10.01
N GLY A 89 10.31 -7.62 9.50
CA GLY A 89 11.54 -7.36 8.77
C GLY A 89 12.73 -7.01 9.68
N LYS A 90 13.77 -6.38 9.11
CA LYS A 90 14.95 -5.93 9.86
C LYS A 90 15.22 -4.43 9.74
N HIS A 91 14.48 -3.71 8.90
CA HIS A 91 14.63 -2.27 8.80
C HIS A 91 14.12 -1.61 10.09
N PRO A 92 14.87 -0.69 10.73
CA PRO A 92 14.45 -0.03 11.98
C PRO A 92 13.20 0.84 11.83
N GLY A 93 12.71 1.01 10.60
CA GLY A 93 11.64 1.94 10.26
C GLY A 93 12.12 3.39 10.32
N VAL A 94 11.50 4.25 9.51
CA VAL A 94 11.66 5.70 9.63
C VAL A 94 10.26 6.29 9.59
N SER A 95 9.93 7.17 10.53
CA SER A 95 8.68 7.91 10.48
C SER A 95 8.64 8.77 9.22
N THR A 96 7.48 8.84 8.55
CA THR A 96 7.29 9.75 7.42
C THR A 96 7.62 11.20 7.78
N HIS A 97 7.33 11.61 9.03
CA HIS A 97 7.68 12.95 9.51
C HIS A 97 9.19 13.16 9.52
N ASP A 98 9.93 12.24 10.13
CA ASP A 98 11.39 12.32 10.25
C ASP A 98 12.05 12.31 8.86
N TYR A 99 11.56 11.46 7.95
CA TYR A 99 12.06 11.40 6.58
C TYR A 99 11.81 12.71 5.80
N ILE A 100 10.61 13.29 5.92
CA ILE A 100 10.29 14.57 5.27
C ILE A 100 11.12 15.70 5.85
N SER A 101 11.27 15.76 7.17
CA SER A 101 12.11 16.76 7.85
C SER A 101 13.55 16.69 7.36
N GLN A 102 14.13 15.49 7.28
CA GLN A 102 15.47 15.26 6.73
C GLN A 102 15.59 15.73 5.26
N ILE A 103 14.59 15.47 4.41
CA ILE A 103 14.60 15.93 3.02
C ILE A 103 14.57 17.46 2.95
N ILE A 104 13.70 18.11 3.74
CA ILE A 104 13.57 19.56 3.74
C ILE A 104 14.89 20.19 4.21
N GLU A 105 15.50 19.68 5.26
CA GLU A 105 16.80 20.14 5.77
C GLU A 105 17.91 19.95 4.73
N ARG A 106 17.99 18.77 4.10
CA ARG A 106 18.96 18.50 3.02
C ARG A 106 18.80 19.47 1.84
N ARG A 107 17.56 19.82 1.47
CA ARG A 107 17.28 20.79 0.40
C ARG A 107 17.57 22.23 0.82
N ARG A 108 17.42 22.57 2.11
CA ARG A 108 17.78 23.90 2.65
C ARG A 108 19.30 24.09 2.71
N GLY A 109 20.06 23.05 3.07
CA GLY A 109 21.53 23.08 3.05
C GLY A 109 22.13 23.26 1.65
N PHE A 110 21.42 22.85 0.59
CA PHE A 110 21.86 23.01 -0.81
C PHE A 110 21.64 24.42 -1.39
N ARG A 111 20.94 25.32 -0.66
CA ARG A 111 20.65 26.69 -1.12
C ARG A 111 21.67 27.75 -0.70
N VAL A 112 22.78 27.35 -0.07
CA VAL A 112 23.82 28.27 0.46
C VAL A 112 25.18 28.09 -0.24
N LEU A 113 25.19 27.57 -1.46
CA LEU A 113 26.36 27.53 -2.35
C LEU A 113 26.05 28.26 -3.65
#